data_AF-A0A969E299-F1
#
_entry.id   AF-A0A969E299-F1
#
_cell.length_a   1.000
_cell.length_b   1.000
_cell.length_c   1.000
_cell.angle_alpha   90.00
_cell.angle_beta   90.00
_cell.angle_gamma   90.00
#
_symmetry.space_group_name_H-M   'P 1'
#
loop_
_entity.id
_entity.type
_entity.pdbx_description
1 polymer ?
#
loop_
_entity_poly.entity_id
_entity_poly.type
_entity_poly.pdbx_seq_one_letter_code
_entity_poly.pdbx_strand_id
1 'polypeptide(L)'
;MNFQVFRTTFKDYPVFSKKEIEKLFPTFDAKNLVNWQKKNYVQKIRNEWYRLNEYSLDTLTLYFISNQLYNPSYVSLETALSHYGFIPEGVFRITAITTLKTQFFDTSIGFLAIKT
;
A
#
# COMPACT_ATOMS: atom_id res chain seq x y z
N MET A 1 6.25 18.99 -13.23
CA MET A 1 7.15 18.37 -12.22
C MET A 1 8.09 17.41 -12.93
N ASN A 2 9.37 17.36 -12.54
CA ASN A 2 10.29 16.32 -13.01
C ASN A 2 10.02 15.01 -12.25
N PHE A 3 9.71 13.93 -12.97
CA PHE A 3 9.47 12.61 -12.38
C PHE A 3 10.69 12.08 -11.60
N GLN A 4 11.91 12.43 -12.01
CA GLN A 4 13.12 11.95 -11.35
C GLN A 4 13.26 12.45 -9.91
N VAL A 5 12.84 13.70 -9.65
CA VAL A 5 12.81 14.27 -8.30
C VAL A 5 11.80 13.53 -7.45
N PHE A 6 10.57 13.36 -7.98
CA PHE A 6 9.50 12.61 -7.32
C PHE A 6 9.93 11.19 -6.96
N ARG A 7 10.51 10.47 -7.94
CA ARG A 7 11.03 9.12 -7.78
C ARG A 7 12.10 9.04 -6.68
N THR A 8 13.02 10.00 -6.64
CA THR A 8 14.10 10.01 -5.64
C THR A 8 13.55 10.25 -4.24
N THR A 9 12.57 11.13 -4.08
CA THR A 9 11.92 11.39 -2.78
C THR A 9 11.14 10.19 -2.26
N PHE A 10 10.42 9.47 -3.12
CA PHE A 10 9.60 8.32 -2.74
C PHE A 10 10.30 6.97 -2.89
N LYS A 11 11.60 6.96 -3.17
CA LYS A 11 12.39 5.75 -3.46
C LYS A 11 12.34 4.73 -2.33
N ASP A 12 12.40 5.21 -1.10
CA ASP A 12 12.47 4.38 0.11
C ASP A 12 11.07 4.15 0.74
N TYR A 13 10.01 4.63 0.11
CA TYR A 13 8.63 4.49 0.59
C TYR A 13 7.87 3.45 -0.25
N PRO A 14 7.49 2.29 0.31
CA PRO A 14 6.78 1.25 -0.43
C PRO A 14 5.40 1.71 -0.93
N VAL A 15 4.78 2.63 -0.19
CA VAL A 15 3.49 3.23 -0.49
C VAL A 15 3.46 4.66 0.03
N PHE A 16 2.72 5.52 -0.67
CA PHE A 16 2.51 6.91 -0.27
C PHE A 16 1.11 7.37 -0.64
N SER A 17 0.59 8.28 0.17
CA SER A 17 -0.71 8.88 0.02
C SER A 17 -0.62 10.19 -0.79
N LYS A 18 -1.75 10.58 -1.40
CA LYS A 18 -1.86 11.89 -2.06
C LYS A 18 -1.56 13.05 -1.09
N LYS A 19 -1.94 12.91 0.18
CA LYS A 19 -1.67 13.91 1.23
C LYS A 19 -0.17 14.10 1.48
N GLU A 20 0.61 13.02 1.48
CA GLU A 20 2.06 13.10 1.62
C GLU A 20 2.71 13.76 0.39
N ILE A 21 2.19 13.47 -0.81
CA ILE A 21 2.61 14.14 -2.03
C ILE A 21 2.35 15.66 -1.93
N GLU A 22 1.13 16.06 -1.55
CA GLU A 22 0.76 17.48 -1.40
C GLU A 22 1.60 18.18 -0.32
N LYS A 23 1.96 17.48 0.76
CA LYS A 23 2.81 18.00 1.83
C LYS A 23 4.26 18.25 1.38
N LEU A 24 4.84 17.30 0.63
CA LEU A 24 6.22 17.40 0.14
C LEU A 24 6.34 18.29 -1.10
N PHE A 25 5.26 18.39 -1.88
CA PHE A 25 5.19 19.13 -3.12
C PHE A 25 3.92 20.01 -3.15
N PRO A 26 3.92 21.20 -2.54
CA PRO A 26 2.73 22.06 -2.46
C PRO A 26 2.14 22.47 -3.81
N THR A 27 2.96 22.53 -4.86
CA THR A 27 2.54 22.86 -6.23
C THR A 27 2.31 21.61 -7.10
N PHE A 28 1.98 20.47 -6.48
CA PHE A 28 1.76 19.21 -7.20
C PHE A 28 0.48 19.23 -8.03
N ASP A 29 0.60 18.98 -9.34
CA ASP A 29 -0.56 18.78 -10.21
C ASP A 29 -0.95 17.30 -10.28
N ALA A 30 -2.18 16.98 -9.87
CA ALA A 30 -2.77 15.64 -9.89
C ALA A 30 -2.78 14.98 -11.29
N LYS A 31 -2.76 15.78 -12.37
CA LYS A 31 -2.64 15.26 -13.75
C LYS A 31 -1.34 14.47 -13.95
N ASN A 32 -0.29 14.76 -13.18
CA ASN A 32 0.96 14.01 -13.24
C ASN A 32 0.76 12.55 -12.82
N LEU A 33 -0.04 12.26 -11.78
CA LEU A 33 -0.34 10.88 -11.37
C LEU A 33 -1.03 10.10 -12.49
N VAL A 34 -1.96 10.74 -13.19
CA VAL A 34 -2.67 10.11 -14.33
C VAL A 34 -1.69 9.79 -15.46
N ASN A 35 -0.82 10.75 -15.81
CA ASN A 35 0.18 10.57 -16.86
C ASN A 35 1.23 9.51 -16.49
N TRP A 36 1.68 9.46 -15.24
CA TRP A 36 2.66 8.49 -14.75
C TRP A 36 2.08 7.08 -14.60
N GLN A 37 0.78 6.95 -14.30
CA GLN A 37 0.07 5.67 -14.37
C GLN A 37 0.03 5.13 -15.80
N LYS A 38 -0.27 5.97 -16.80
CA LYS A 38 -0.25 5.56 -18.22
C LYS A 38 1.13 5.09 -18.68
N LYS A 39 2.20 5.66 -18.11
CA LYS A 39 3.60 5.26 -18.36
C LYS A 39 4.07 4.09 -17.48
N ASN A 40 3.20 3.55 -16.64
CA ASN A 40 3.48 2.46 -15.71
C ASN A 40 4.59 2.75 -14.68
N TYR A 41 4.82 4.03 -14.37
CA TYR A 41 5.79 4.47 -13.36
C TYR A 41 5.21 4.44 -11.94
N VAL A 42 3.93 4.80 -11.83
CA VAL A 42 3.19 4.83 -10.58
C VAL A 42 1.98 3.93 -10.74
N GLN A 43 1.69 3.11 -9.74
CA GLN A 43 0.50 2.28 -9.70
C GLN A 43 -0.42 2.77 -8.58
N LYS A 44 -1.71 2.93 -8.88
CA LYS A 44 -2.73 3.15 -7.85
C LYS A 44 -3.05 1.82 -7.17
N ILE A 45 -2.96 1.81 -5.84
CA ILE A 45 -3.34 0.64 -5.03
C ILE A 45 -4.81 0.75 -4.68
N ARG A 46 -5.19 1.88 -4.09
CA ARG A 46 -6.55 2.19 -3.64
C ARG A 46 -6.74 3.70 -3.52
N ASN A 47 -7.95 4.17 -3.17
CA ASN A 47 -8.29 5.57 -3.06
C ASN A 47 -7.22 6.38 -2.30
N GLU A 48 -6.70 7.43 -2.93
CA GLU A 48 -5.60 8.28 -2.44
C GLU A 48 -4.24 7.60 -2.18
N TRP A 49 -4.07 6.30 -2.43
CA TRP A 49 -2.84 5.55 -2.16
C TRP A 49 -2.19 5.00 -3.42
N TYR A 50 -0.88 5.22 -3.52
CA TYR A 50 -0.08 4.95 -4.71
C TYR A 50 1.26 4.31 -4.32
N ARG A 51 1.86 3.59 -5.26
CA ARG A 51 3.24 3.08 -5.17
C ARG A 51 4.02 3.40 -6.43
N LEU A 52 5.34 3.43 -6.32
CA LEU A 52 6.22 3.30 -7.48
C LEU A 52 6.16 1.85 -7.97
N ASN A 53 6.08 1.66 -9.29
CA ASN A 53 5.98 0.33 -9.89
C ASN A 53 7.35 -0.35 -10.13
N GLU A 54 8.41 0.22 -9.57
CA GLU A 54 9.79 -0.24 -9.78
C GLU A 54 10.19 -1.38 -8.84
N TYR A 55 9.46 -1.54 -7.73
CA TYR A 55 9.80 -2.49 -6.67
C TYR A 55 8.89 -3.71 -6.70
N SER A 56 9.50 -4.86 -6.45
CA SER A 56 8.80 -6.12 -6.18
C SER A 56 8.02 -6.00 -4.87
N LEU A 57 6.85 -6.63 -4.84
CA LEU A 57 6.07 -6.77 -3.62
C LEU A 57 6.51 -8.05 -2.91
N ASP A 58 7.28 -7.90 -1.85
CA ASP A 58 7.52 -8.97 -0.89
C ASP A 58 6.45 -8.94 0.22
N THR A 59 6.36 -10.04 0.96
CA THR A 59 5.35 -10.23 2.01
C THR A 59 5.39 -9.14 3.08
N LEU A 60 6.58 -8.71 3.52
CA LEU A 60 6.71 -7.67 4.55
C LEU A 60 6.25 -6.31 4.04
N THR A 61 6.58 -5.99 2.79
CA THR A 61 6.04 -4.78 2.13
C THR A 61 4.52 -4.82 2.07
N LEU A 62 3.91 -5.95 1.73
CA LEU A 62 2.44 -6.04 1.70
C LEU A 62 1.82 -5.85 3.09
N TYR A 63 2.44 -6.39 4.15
CA TYR A 63 2.01 -6.18 5.54
C TYR A 63 2.14 -4.71 5.97
N PHE A 64 3.22 -4.05 5.56
CA PHE A 64 3.38 -2.61 5.80
C PHE A 64 2.28 -1.82 5.09
N ILE A 65 2.06 -2.10 3.81
CA ILE A 65 1.04 -1.43 3.01
C ILE A 65 -0.35 -1.64 3.62
N SER A 66 -0.69 -2.84 4.11
CA SER A 66 -2.01 -3.07 4.71
C SER A 66 -2.28 -2.16 5.91
N ASN A 67 -1.28 -1.97 6.77
CA ASN A 67 -1.41 -1.10 7.94
C ASN A 67 -1.55 0.38 7.52
N GLN A 68 -0.85 0.81 6.47
CA GLN A 68 -0.96 2.17 5.93
C GLN A 68 -2.33 2.44 5.30
N LEU A 69 -2.84 1.48 4.52
CA LEU A 69 -4.14 1.61 3.85
C LEU A 69 -5.30 1.77 4.83
N TYR A 70 -5.15 1.29 6.07
CA TYR A 70 -6.21 1.38 7.08
C TYR A 70 -5.66 1.46 8.51
N ASN A 71 -5.48 2.68 9.02
CA ASN A 71 -4.96 2.92 10.37
C ASN A 71 -6.11 3.25 11.34
N PRO A 72 -6.15 2.71 12.58
CA PRO A 72 -5.25 1.71 13.17
C PRO A 72 -5.65 0.28 12.82
N SER A 73 -4.80 -0.44 12.08
CA SER A 73 -4.91 -1.89 11.91
C SER A 73 -3.55 -2.57 12.01
N TYR A 74 -3.58 -3.83 12.43
CA TYR A 74 -2.40 -4.66 12.64
C TYR A 74 -2.61 -6.04 12.02
N VAL A 75 -1.63 -6.52 11.25
CA VAL A 75 -1.61 -7.88 10.69
C VAL A 75 -1.73 -8.91 11.81
N SER A 76 -2.68 -9.84 11.67
CA SER A 76 -3.09 -10.76 12.74
C SER A 76 -3.71 -12.05 12.16
N LEU A 77 -4.31 -12.86 13.03
CA LEU A 77 -5.01 -14.11 12.72
C LEU A 77 -4.19 -15.04 11.82
N GLU A 78 -4.79 -15.57 10.76
CA GLU A 78 -4.17 -16.55 9.87
C GLU A 78 -2.89 -16.00 9.25
N THR A 79 -2.85 -14.71 8.92
CA THR A 79 -1.66 -14.08 8.34
C THR A 79 -0.50 -14.04 9.33
N ALA A 80 -0.75 -13.70 10.59
CA ALA A 80 0.31 -13.72 11.61
C ALA A 80 0.77 -15.15 11.92
N LEU A 81 -0.17 -16.10 12.05
CA LEU A 81 0.16 -17.50 12.30
C LEU A 81 1.02 -18.09 11.17
N SER A 82 0.67 -17.79 9.91
CA SER A 82 1.44 -18.20 8.74
C SER A 82 2.83 -17.53 8.72
N HIS A 83 2.90 -16.23 9.04
CA HIS A 83 4.18 -15.50 9.10
C HIS A 83 5.16 -16.10 10.13
N TYR A 84 4.66 -16.55 11.28
CA TYR A 84 5.48 -17.20 12.31
C TYR A 84 5.64 -18.72 12.11
N GLY A 85 5.08 -19.30 11.05
CA GLY A 85 5.18 -20.73 10.77
C GLY A 85 4.36 -21.62 11.71
N PHE A 86 3.38 -21.07 12.42
CA PHE A 86 2.48 -21.85 13.28
C PHE A 86 1.46 -22.67 12.49
N ILE A 87 1.19 -22.28 11.25
CA ILE A 87 0.32 -23.02 10.33
C ILE A 87 1.05 -23.26 9.00
N PRO A 88 0.96 -24.47 8.40
CA PRO A 88 1.59 -24.78 7.13
C PRO A 88 0.83 -24.21 5.91
N GLU A 89 -0.41 -23.78 6.10
CA GLU A 89 -1.26 -23.28 5.02
C GLU A 89 -0.74 -21.96 4.44
N GLY A 90 -0.70 -21.90 3.11
CA GLY A 90 -0.42 -20.66 2.38
C GLY A 90 -1.59 -19.68 2.52
N VAL A 91 -1.35 -18.55 3.18
CA VAL A 91 -2.36 -17.51 3.37
C VAL A 91 -2.26 -16.48 2.24
N PHE A 92 -3.19 -16.55 1.28
CA PHE A 92 -3.23 -15.67 0.11
C PHE A 92 -3.91 -14.31 0.38
N ARG A 93 -4.56 -14.15 1.53
CA ARG A 93 -5.24 -12.93 1.96
C ARG A 93 -4.56 -12.37 3.19
N ILE A 94 -4.23 -11.09 3.19
CA ILE A 94 -3.75 -10.42 4.39
C ILE A 94 -4.94 -10.11 5.29
N THR A 95 -4.85 -10.55 6.53
CA THR A 95 -5.85 -10.33 7.56
C THR A 95 -5.28 -9.44 8.65
N ALA A 96 -5.99 -8.35 8.95
CA ALA A 96 -5.61 -7.41 9.98
C ALA A 96 -6.78 -7.17 10.95
N ILE A 97 -6.45 -6.88 12.22
CA ILE A 97 -7.41 -6.50 13.26
C ILE A 97 -7.33 -4.99 13.50
N THR A 98 -8.48 -4.36 13.69
CA THR A 98 -8.65 -2.94 13.98
C THR A 98 -9.68 -2.75 15.09
N THR A 99 -9.66 -1.61 15.78
CA THR A 99 -10.76 -1.20 16.67
C THR A 99 -11.90 -0.49 15.90
N LEU A 100 -11.71 -0.23 14.61
CA LEU A 100 -12.70 0.38 13.73
C LEU A 100 -13.61 -0.67 13.08
N LYS A 101 -14.48 -0.22 12.17
CA LYS A 101 -15.38 -1.13 11.41
C LYS A 101 -14.60 -2.12 10.54
N THR A 102 -15.10 -3.35 10.48
CA THR A 102 -14.71 -4.38 9.51
C THR A 102 -14.85 -3.87 8.08
N GLN A 103 -13.82 -4.10 7.25
CA GLN A 103 -13.83 -3.77 5.83
C GLN A 103 -13.00 -4.77 5.01
N PHE A 104 -13.34 -4.88 3.73
CA PHE A 104 -12.63 -5.73 2.78
C PHE A 104 -12.17 -4.92 1.58
N PHE A 105 -10.90 -5.07 1.21
CA PHE A 105 -10.29 -4.34 0.11
C PHE A 105 -9.73 -5.31 -0.90
N ASP A 106 -10.30 -5.26 -2.10
CA ASP A 106 -9.72 -5.85 -3.29
C ASP A 106 -8.82 -4.79 -3.95
N THR A 107 -7.51 -5.02 -3.96
CA THR A 107 -6.52 -4.08 -4.49
C THR A 107 -5.68 -4.75 -5.56
N SER A 108 -5.08 -3.94 -6.43
CA SER A 108 -4.23 -4.41 -7.52
C SER A 108 -2.98 -5.18 -7.07
N ILE A 109 -2.65 -5.15 -5.77
CA ILE A 109 -1.49 -5.82 -5.17
C ILE A 109 -1.87 -7.03 -4.30
N GLY A 110 -3.17 -7.28 -4.10
CA GLY A 110 -3.66 -8.39 -3.28
C GLY A 110 -4.95 -8.07 -2.51
N PHE A 111 -5.47 -9.09 -1.84
CA PHE A 111 -6.68 -8.97 -1.03
C PHE A 111 -6.35 -8.68 0.43
N LEU A 112 -6.98 -7.66 0.99
CA LEU A 112 -6.88 -7.28 2.41
C LEU A 112 -8.25 -7.40 3.11
N ALA A 113 -8.30 -8.17 4.19
CA ALA A 113 -9.44 -8.27 5.09
C ALA A 113 -9.11 -7.60 6.43
N ILE A 114 -9.88 -6.58 6.78
CA ILE A 114 -9.78 -5.92 8.08
C ILE A 114 -11.01 -6.30 8.89
N LYS A 115 -10.78 -6.89 10.06
CA LYS A 115 -11.83 -7.36 10.97
C LYS A 115 -11.71 -6.59 12.30
N THR A 116 -12.84 -6.44 12.98
CA THR A 116 -12.89 -5.91 14.36
C THR A 116 -12.69 -7.04 15.37
#